data_AF-A0A821H1H9-F1
#
_entry.id   AF-A0A821H1H9-F1
#
_cell.length_a   1.000
_cell.length_b   1.000
_cell.length_c   1.000
_cell.angle_alpha   90.00
_cell.angle_beta   90.00
_cell.angle_gamma   90.00
#
_symmetry.space_group_name_H-M   'P 1'
#
loop_
_entity.id
_entity.type
_entity.pdbx_description
1 polymer ?
#
loop_
_entity_poly.entity_id
_entity_poly.type
_entity_poly.pdbx_seq_one_letter_code
_entity_poly.pdbx_strand_id
1 'polypeptide(L)'
;MSFLCLSAFDRWACTSQSTRIRQLSSIHVARRVFPIPFILWSLVNVPLLVYCDLVPTTLACWFTNDLFMRIGILFLSPILTVLLPLIVLILFGLLTYRNIHRVTHVRQQPNQNRLSNWEQQMTRMMLIQTLLSIFCTLPRAIFVVYTIFTIDESVTRSFDQLYIILLVDNITASIISVNFASSFYIFLLSSSRLRQMIQMYLKRLFNLRHNRVGPTNILLTAPALTARQTTRVIGQSMVENERF
;
A
#
# COMPACT_ATOMS: atom_id res chain seq x y z
N MET A 1 -6.36 -4.18 5.90
CA MET A 1 -5.84 -5.57 5.81
C MET A 1 -6.28 -6.31 4.55
N SER A 2 -7.53 -6.22 4.08
CA SER A 2 -7.99 -6.97 2.90
C SER A 2 -7.22 -6.67 1.60
N PHE A 3 -6.82 -5.42 1.38
CA PHE A 3 -5.97 -5.06 0.22
C PHE A 3 -4.58 -5.70 0.30
N LEU A 4 -4.03 -5.89 1.50
CA LEU A 4 -2.77 -6.61 1.69
C LEU A 4 -2.95 -8.10 1.37
N CYS A 5 -4.10 -8.68 1.71
CA CYS A 5 -4.42 -10.06 1.35
C CYS A 5 -4.53 -10.24 -0.16
N LEU A 6 -5.21 -9.32 -0.85
CA LEU A 6 -5.27 -9.31 -2.31
C LEU A 6 -3.89 -9.13 -2.94
N SER A 7 -3.06 -8.25 -2.37
CA SER A 7 -1.68 -8.07 -2.82
C SER A 7 -0.85 -9.34 -2.61
N ALA A 8 -0.97 -10.01 -1.45
CA ALA A 8 -0.27 -11.26 -1.18
C ALA A 8 -0.72 -12.38 -2.13
N PHE A 9 -2.03 -12.48 -2.42
CA PHE A 9 -2.58 -13.38 -3.41
C PHE A 9 -2.04 -13.08 -4.82
N ASP A 10 -2.07 -11.80 -5.23
CA ASP A 10 -1.55 -11.35 -6.52
C ASP A 10 -0.07 -11.72 -6.69
N ARG A 11 0.72 -11.52 -5.63
CA ARG A 11 2.15 -11.88 -5.61
C ARG A 11 2.36 -13.39 -5.68
N TRP A 12 1.57 -14.17 -4.96
CA TRP A 12 1.60 -15.62 -5.08
C TRP A 12 1.24 -16.07 -6.50
N ALA A 13 0.22 -15.47 -7.10
CA ALA A 13 -0.22 -15.80 -8.45
C ALA A 13 0.84 -15.44 -9.50
N CYS A 14 1.47 -14.26 -9.39
CA CYS A 14 2.61 -13.82 -10.21
C CYS A 14 3.81 -14.79 -10.14
N THR A 15 4.12 -15.29 -8.95
CA THR A 15 5.29 -16.14 -8.71
C THR A 15 5.05 -17.62 -9.01
N SER A 16 3.81 -18.01 -9.28
CA SER A 16 3.45 -19.38 -9.60
C SER A 16 4.01 -19.82 -10.96
N GLN A 17 4.44 -21.09 -11.06
CA GLN A 17 4.93 -21.69 -12.30
C GLN A 17 3.80 -22.00 -13.29
N SER A 18 2.57 -22.15 -12.80
CA SER A 18 1.41 -22.44 -13.63
C SER A 18 0.95 -21.19 -14.40
N THR A 19 0.88 -21.30 -15.72
CA THR A 19 0.40 -20.23 -16.59
C THR A 19 -1.04 -19.83 -16.28
N ARG A 20 -1.91 -20.78 -15.93
CA ARG A 20 -3.30 -20.51 -15.51
C ARG A 20 -3.36 -19.65 -14.25
N ILE A 21 -2.54 -19.96 -13.25
CA ILE A 21 -2.50 -19.20 -12.00
C ILE A 21 -1.93 -17.80 -12.25
N ARG A 22 -0.89 -17.69 -13.08
CA ARG A 22 -0.29 -16.39 -13.43
C ARG A 22 -1.27 -15.46 -14.16
N GLN A 23 -2.18 -16.00 -14.96
CA GLN A 23 -3.22 -15.21 -15.64
C GLN A 23 -4.21 -14.55 -14.66
N LEU A 24 -4.36 -15.08 -13.44
CA LEU A 24 -5.20 -14.47 -12.40
C LEU A 24 -4.64 -13.13 -11.90
N SER A 25 -3.34 -12.91 -12.02
CA SER A 25 -2.68 -11.63 -11.69
C SER A 25 -2.73 -10.62 -12.86
N SER A 26 -3.52 -10.90 -13.90
CA SER A 26 -3.69 -9.94 -14.99
C SER A 26 -4.43 -8.68 -14.53
N ILE A 27 -4.07 -7.54 -15.13
CA ILE A 27 -4.67 -6.23 -14.82
C ILE A 27 -6.21 -6.22 -15.00
N HIS A 28 -6.72 -7.04 -15.93
CA HIS A 28 -8.15 -7.19 -16.20
C HIS A 28 -8.87 -7.85 -15.02
N VAL A 29 -8.28 -8.91 -14.45
CA VAL A 29 -8.82 -9.59 -13.27
C VAL A 29 -8.70 -8.67 -12.06
N ALA A 30 -7.56 -8.01 -11.88
CA ALA A 30 -7.36 -7.06 -10.78
C ALA A 30 -8.42 -5.96 -10.76
N ARG A 31 -8.75 -5.38 -11.92
CA ARG A 31 -9.80 -4.33 -12.03
C ARG A 31 -11.19 -4.85 -11.66
N ARG A 32 -11.49 -6.12 -11.95
CA ARG A 32 -12.78 -6.75 -11.60
C ARG A 32 -12.84 -7.15 -10.12
N VAL A 33 -11.72 -7.55 -9.51
CA VAL A 33 -11.67 -8.00 -8.10
C VAL A 33 -11.53 -6.84 -7.12
N PHE A 34 -10.89 -5.74 -7.51
CA PHE A 34 -10.66 -4.56 -6.67
C PHE A 34 -11.91 -3.97 -5.97
N PRO A 35 -13.09 -3.83 -6.62
CA PRO A 35 -14.28 -3.28 -5.94
C PRO A 35 -14.92 -4.25 -4.93
N ILE A 36 -14.64 -5.56 -5.00
CA ILE A 36 -15.31 -6.58 -4.18
C ILE A 36 -15.07 -6.34 -2.67
N PRO A 37 -13.82 -6.16 -2.17
CA PRO A 37 -13.59 -5.83 -0.78
C PRO A 37 -14.29 -4.53 -0.35
N PHE A 38 -14.31 -3.51 -1.20
CA PHE A 38 -14.97 -2.24 -0.86
C PHE A 38 -16.46 -2.46 -0.59
N ILE A 39 -17.15 -3.15 -1.50
CA ILE A 39 -18.58 -3.44 -1.35
C ILE A 39 -18.82 -4.28 -0.08
N LEU A 40 -18.02 -5.33 0.12
CA LEU A 40 -18.15 -6.20 1.29
C LEU A 40 -17.92 -5.43 2.59
N TRP A 41 -16.89 -4.58 2.66
CA TRP A 41 -16.64 -3.73 3.83
C TRP A 41 -17.76 -2.73 4.07
N SER A 42 -18.29 -2.10 3.02
CA SER A 42 -19.43 -1.20 3.16
C SER A 42 -20.63 -1.94 3.78
N LEU A 43 -20.97 -3.13 3.25
CA LEU A 43 -22.09 -3.92 3.78
C LEU A 43 -21.90 -4.32 5.24
N VAL A 44 -20.69 -4.75 5.63
CA VAL A 44 -20.38 -5.13 7.02
C VAL A 44 -20.47 -3.93 7.98
N ASN A 45 -20.17 -2.72 7.52
CA ASN A 45 -20.20 -1.51 8.35
C ASN A 45 -21.55 -0.79 8.35
N VAL A 46 -22.50 -1.11 7.45
CA VAL A 46 -23.86 -0.52 7.45
C VAL A 46 -24.56 -0.68 8.82
N PRO A 47 -24.55 -1.86 9.47
CA PRO A 47 -25.12 -2.01 10.80
C PRO A 47 -24.52 -1.08 11.86
N LEU A 48 -23.25 -0.69 11.71
CA LEU A 48 -22.59 0.24 12.62
C LEU A 48 -23.26 1.62 12.60
N LEU A 49 -23.74 2.06 11.42
CA LEU A 49 -24.46 3.32 11.26
C LEU A 49 -25.87 3.29 11.86
N VAL A 50 -26.48 2.10 11.93
CA VAL A 50 -27.86 1.91 12.42
C VAL A 50 -27.89 1.73 13.93
N TYR A 51 -26.92 1.00 14.49
CA TYR A 51 -26.93 0.60 15.90
C TYR A 51 -25.98 1.40 16.79
N CYS A 52 -25.22 2.35 16.25
CA CYS A 52 -24.40 3.27 17.03
C CYS A 52 -25.16 4.58 17.27
N ASP A 53 -25.42 4.90 18.53
CA ASP A 53 -26.15 6.11 18.91
C ASP A 53 -25.46 6.82 20.09
N LEU A 54 -25.76 8.11 20.27
CA LEU A 54 -25.25 8.91 21.37
C LEU A 54 -26.06 8.61 22.63
N VAL A 55 -25.42 8.00 23.63
CA VAL A 55 -26.08 7.73 24.91
C VAL A 55 -26.12 9.03 25.74
N PRO A 56 -27.31 9.57 26.05
CA PRO A 56 -27.43 10.88 26.70
C PRO A 56 -26.80 10.96 28.09
N THR A 57 -26.72 9.83 28.79
CA THR A 57 -26.24 9.77 30.18
C THR A 57 -24.72 9.82 30.30
N THR A 58 -23.99 9.34 29.28
CA THR A 58 -22.52 9.29 29.29
C THR A 58 -21.89 10.24 28.27
N LEU A 59 -22.72 10.88 27.42
CA LEU A 59 -22.27 11.69 26.27
C LEU A 59 -21.28 10.92 25.36
N ALA A 60 -21.37 9.59 25.34
CA ALA A 60 -20.52 8.71 24.57
C ALA A 60 -21.34 7.97 23.50
N CYS A 61 -20.72 7.72 22.33
CA CYS A 61 -21.31 6.83 21.34
C CYS A 61 -21.23 5.39 21.84
N TRP A 62 -22.37 4.71 21.85
CA TRP A 62 -22.44 3.31 22.25
C TRP A 62 -23.39 2.51 21.34
N PHE A 63 -23.24 1.19 21.38
CA PHE A 63 -24.11 0.29 20.64
C PHE A 63 -25.43 0.09 21.38
N THR A 64 -26.55 0.43 20.74
CA THR A 64 -27.90 0.32 21.34
C THR A 64 -28.42 -1.12 21.36
N ASN A 65 -27.86 -2.00 20.52
CA ASN A 65 -28.28 -3.38 20.38
C ASN A 65 -27.22 -4.35 20.93
N ASP A 66 -27.56 -5.07 22.02
CA ASP A 66 -26.65 -6.02 22.69
C ASP A 66 -26.25 -7.20 21.79
N LEU A 67 -27.18 -7.71 20.98
CA LEU A 67 -26.92 -8.82 20.05
C LEU A 67 -25.93 -8.39 18.96
N PHE A 68 -26.08 -7.19 18.41
CA PHE A 68 -25.13 -6.62 17.45
C PHE A 68 -23.75 -6.40 18.09
N MET A 69 -23.71 -5.89 19.31
CA MET A 69 -22.46 -5.70 20.05
C MET A 69 -21.74 -7.04 20.27
N ARG A 70 -22.43 -8.07 20.78
CA ARG A 70 -21.84 -9.38 21.04
C ARG A 70 -21.44 -10.12 19.77
N ILE A 71 -22.38 -10.31 18.83
CA ILE A 71 -22.14 -11.14 17.65
C ILE A 71 -21.37 -10.37 16.59
N GLY A 72 -21.78 -9.14 16.29
CA GLY A 72 -21.19 -8.32 15.23
C GLY A 72 -19.82 -7.76 15.61
N ILE A 73 -19.74 -7.05 16.73
CA ILE A 73 -18.54 -6.32 17.11
C ILE A 73 -17.54 -7.20 17.86
N LEU A 74 -17.96 -8.00 18.84
CA LEU A 74 -17.03 -8.80 19.66
C LEU A 74 -16.59 -10.11 18.99
N PHE A 75 -17.41 -10.71 18.13
CA PHE A 75 -17.09 -11.97 17.45
C PHE A 75 -16.76 -11.78 15.96
N LEU A 76 -17.72 -11.35 15.15
CA LEU A 76 -17.60 -11.39 13.69
C LEU A 76 -16.56 -10.40 13.16
N SER A 77 -16.56 -9.17 13.65
CA SER A 77 -15.64 -8.11 13.25
C SER A 77 -14.17 -8.51 13.44
N PRO A 78 -13.70 -8.94 14.63
CA PRO A 78 -12.30 -9.28 14.81
C PRO A 78 -11.87 -10.53 14.04
N ILE A 79 -12.77 -11.50 13.83
CA ILE A 79 -12.50 -12.65 12.97
C ILE A 79 -12.24 -12.20 11.52
N LEU A 80 -13.12 -11.35 10.97
CA LEU A 80 -13.02 -10.88 9.58
C LEU A 80 -11.90 -9.85 9.36
N THR A 81 -11.60 -9.02 10.36
CA THR A 81 -10.62 -7.91 10.25
C THR A 81 -9.19 -8.31 10.63
N VAL A 82 -9.02 -9.27 11.54
CA VAL A 82 -7.71 -9.63 12.12
C VAL A 82 -7.35 -11.08 11.81
N LEU A 83 -8.16 -12.06 12.24
CA LEU A 83 -7.77 -13.47 12.16
C LEU A 83 -7.74 -14.01 10.73
N LEU A 84 -8.83 -13.82 9.98
CA LEU A 84 -8.93 -14.29 8.60
C LEU A 84 -7.83 -13.66 7.71
N PRO A 85 -7.61 -12.32 7.74
CA PRO A 85 -6.52 -11.71 6.98
C PRO A 85 -5.14 -12.22 7.40
N LEU A 86 -4.89 -12.44 8.70
CA LEU A 86 -3.61 -12.95 9.17
C LEU A 86 -3.30 -14.35 8.62
N ILE A 87 -4.28 -15.26 8.68
CA ILE A 87 -4.15 -16.62 8.13
C ILE A 87 -3.86 -16.56 6.63
N VAL A 88 -4.61 -15.73 5.90
CA VAL A 88 -4.45 -15.53 4.45
C VAL A 88 -3.06 -14.99 4.11
N LEU A 89 -2.57 -13.99 4.86
CA LEU A 89 -1.23 -13.41 4.67
C LEU A 89 -0.12 -14.42 4.96
N ILE A 90 -0.24 -15.22 6.02
CA ILE A 90 0.74 -16.27 6.34
C ILE A 90 0.76 -17.33 5.23
N LEU A 91 -0.41 -17.81 4.80
CA LEU A 91 -0.52 -18.83 3.76
C LEU A 91 0.10 -18.36 2.43
N PHE A 92 -0.35 -17.23 1.90
CA PHE A 92 0.17 -16.72 0.63
C PHE A 92 1.60 -16.19 0.74
N GLY A 93 2.01 -15.67 1.89
CA GLY A 93 3.40 -15.29 2.18
C GLY A 93 4.35 -16.49 2.09
N LEU A 94 4.01 -17.60 2.73
CA LEU A 94 4.80 -18.84 2.69
C LEU A 94 4.84 -19.45 1.28
N LEU A 95 3.70 -19.48 0.58
CA LEU A 95 3.64 -19.98 -0.79
C LEU A 95 4.49 -19.13 -1.74
N THR A 96 4.44 -17.80 -1.60
CA THR A 96 5.27 -16.87 -2.39
C THR A 96 6.75 -17.08 -2.10
N TYR A 97 7.13 -17.25 -0.83
CA TYR A 97 8.52 -17.53 -0.45
C TYR A 97 9.04 -18.83 -1.09
N ARG A 98 8.25 -19.92 -1.02
CA ARG A 98 8.59 -21.21 -1.65
C ARG A 98 8.75 -21.07 -3.17
N ASN A 99 7.85 -20.35 -3.83
CA ASN A 99 7.90 -20.15 -5.27
C ASN A 99 9.14 -19.38 -5.72
N ILE A 100 9.50 -18.30 -5.00
CA ILE A 100 10.70 -17.51 -5.31
C ILE A 100 11.97 -18.35 -5.17
N HIS A 101 12.08 -19.14 -4.10
CA HIS A 101 13.26 -19.98 -3.87
C HIS A 101 13.42 -21.03 -4.99
N ARG A 102 12.32 -21.61 -5.48
CA ARG A 102 12.34 -22.52 -6.63
C ARG A 102 12.72 -21.83 -7.94
N VAL A 103 12.15 -20.66 -8.23
CA VAL A 103 12.41 -19.94 -9.49
C VAL A 103 13.85 -19.44 -9.56
N THR A 104 14.41 -18.98 -8.43
CA THR A 104 15.80 -18.49 -8.36
C THR A 104 16.80 -19.59 -8.71
N HIS A 105 16.50 -20.85 -8.36
CA HIS A 105 17.37 -21.98 -8.67
C HIS A 105 17.32 -22.41 -10.15
N VAL A 106 16.23 -22.11 -10.87
CA VAL A 106 16.02 -22.56 -12.27
C VAL A 106 16.41 -21.49 -13.29
N ARG A 107 16.38 -20.20 -12.92
CA ARG A 107 16.45 -19.07 -13.87
C ARG A 107 17.87 -18.57 -14.19
N GLN A 108 18.87 -19.46 -14.26
CA GLN A 108 20.27 -19.12 -14.60
C GLN A 108 20.49 -18.66 -16.08
N GLN A 109 19.48 -18.13 -16.77
CA GLN A 109 19.60 -17.66 -18.16
C GLN A 109 19.83 -16.13 -18.23
N PRO A 110 20.93 -15.68 -18.87
CA PRO A 110 21.41 -14.29 -18.79
C PRO A 110 20.50 -13.21 -19.41
N ASN A 111 19.65 -13.56 -20.39
CA ASN A 111 18.83 -12.58 -21.13
C ASN A 111 17.47 -12.24 -20.50
N GLN A 112 16.94 -13.06 -19.57
CA GLN A 112 15.71 -12.72 -18.81
C GLN A 112 15.97 -11.84 -17.58
N ASN A 113 17.24 -11.56 -17.27
CA ASN A 113 17.64 -11.00 -15.98
C ASN A 113 17.12 -9.58 -15.74
N ARG A 114 17.02 -8.71 -16.76
CA ARG A 114 16.64 -7.30 -16.51
C ARG A 114 15.18 -7.13 -16.11
N LEU A 115 14.21 -7.71 -16.84
CA LEU A 115 12.80 -7.67 -16.43
C LEU A 115 12.56 -8.47 -15.13
N SER A 116 13.23 -9.61 -14.97
CA SER A 116 13.16 -10.44 -13.76
C SER A 116 13.60 -9.69 -12.51
N ASN A 117 14.66 -8.88 -12.58
CA ASN A 117 15.17 -8.14 -11.43
C ASN A 117 14.16 -7.09 -10.92
N TRP A 118 13.41 -6.44 -11.82
CA TRP A 118 12.36 -5.48 -11.45
C TRP A 118 11.19 -6.17 -10.73
N GLU A 119 10.71 -7.28 -11.30
CA GLU A 119 9.63 -8.06 -10.70
C GLU A 119 10.06 -8.68 -9.36
N GLN A 120 11.30 -9.14 -9.25
CA GLN A 120 11.89 -9.65 -8.01
C GLN A 120 12.02 -8.56 -6.95
N GLN A 121 12.47 -7.35 -7.31
CA GLN A 121 12.56 -6.24 -6.35
C GLN A 121 11.19 -5.86 -5.80
N MET A 122 10.18 -5.75 -6.67
CA MET A 122 8.80 -5.46 -6.26
C MET A 122 8.22 -6.57 -5.40
N THR A 123 8.50 -7.83 -5.74
CA THR A 123 8.04 -8.99 -4.97
C THR A 123 8.73 -9.07 -3.60
N ARG A 124 10.04 -8.84 -3.54
CA ARG A 124 10.80 -8.77 -2.27
C ARG A 124 10.24 -7.68 -1.37
N MET A 125 9.91 -6.54 -1.95
CA MET A 125 9.33 -5.44 -1.19
C MET A 125 7.97 -5.82 -0.59
N MET A 126 7.07 -6.39 -1.40
CA MET A 126 5.75 -6.83 -0.93
C MET A 126 5.84 -7.94 0.12
N LEU A 127 6.85 -8.82 0.03
CA LEU A 127 7.13 -9.82 1.07
C LEU A 127 7.56 -9.18 2.39
N ILE A 128 8.47 -8.20 2.36
CA ILE A 128 8.88 -7.47 3.57
C ILE A 128 7.66 -6.77 4.19
N GLN A 129 6.82 -6.12 3.38
CA GLN A 129 5.58 -5.49 3.84
C GLN A 129 4.63 -6.50 4.49
N THR A 130 4.49 -7.68 3.88
CA THR A 130 3.63 -8.76 4.37
C THR A 130 4.14 -9.31 5.70
N LEU A 131 5.45 -9.55 5.82
CA LEU A 131 6.08 -10.01 7.05
C LEU A 131 5.91 -8.99 8.18
N LEU A 132 6.20 -7.70 7.91
CA LEU A 132 6.00 -6.64 8.88
C LEU A 132 4.53 -6.55 9.33
N SER A 133 3.60 -6.68 8.39
CA SER A 133 2.17 -6.69 8.69
C SER A 133 1.77 -7.86 9.59
N ILE A 134 2.33 -9.05 9.38
CA ILE A 134 2.12 -10.22 10.24
C ILE A 134 2.62 -9.91 11.66
N PHE A 135 3.86 -9.42 11.80
CA PHE A 135 4.44 -9.09 13.11
C PHE A 135 3.63 -8.02 13.86
N CYS A 136 3.17 -6.97 13.18
CA CYS A 136 2.34 -5.93 13.80
C CYS A 136 0.92 -6.41 14.15
N THR A 137 0.38 -7.38 13.41
CA THR A 137 -1.00 -7.87 13.60
C THR A 137 -1.08 -9.00 14.63
N LEU A 138 0.00 -9.73 14.85
CA LEU A 138 0.05 -10.85 15.80
C LEU A 138 -0.38 -10.46 17.24
N PRO A 139 0.12 -9.37 17.85
CA PRO A 139 -0.32 -8.96 19.19
C PRO A 139 -1.82 -8.72 19.27
N ARG A 140 -2.40 -8.12 18.22
CA ARG A 140 -3.85 -7.88 18.12
C ARG A 140 -4.62 -9.19 18.00
N ALA A 141 -4.14 -10.12 17.17
CA ALA A 141 -4.78 -11.41 16.97
C ALA A 141 -4.83 -12.22 18.27
N ILE A 142 -3.72 -12.25 19.03
CA ILE A 142 -3.65 -12.91 20.34
C ILE A 142 -4.66 -12.27 21.31
N PHE A 143 -4.70 -10.94 21.39
CA PHE A 143 -5.63 -10.22 22.26
C PHE A 143 -7.11 -10.48 21.90
N VAL A 144 -7.43 -10.52 20.62
CA VAL A 144 -8.77 -10.87 20.12
C VAL A 144 -9.18 -12.27 20.56
N VAL A 145 -8.28 -13.24 20.37
CA VAL A 145 -8.55 -14.64 20.74
C VAL A 145 -8.76 -14.75 22.25
N TYR A 146 -7.89 -14.11 23.04
CA TYR A 146 -8.06 -14.02 24.48
C TYR A 146 -9.43 -13.45 24.85
N THR A 147 -9.81 -12.32 24.24
CA THR A 147 -11.10 -11.67 24.52
C THR A 147 -12.28 -12.59 24.20
N ILE A 148 -12.27 -13.27 23.06
CA ILE A 148 -13.34 -14.19 22.64
C ILE A 148 -13.53 -15.32 23.66
N PHE A 149 -12.45 -15.93 24.14
CA PHE A 149 -12.52 -17.05 25.09
C PHE A 149 -12.91 -16.61 26.51
N THR A 150 -12.60 -15.38 26.91
CA THR A 150 -12.89 -14.88 28.26
C THR A 150 -14.27 -14.20 28.37
N ILE A 151 -15.07 -14.11 27.29
CA ILE A 151 -16.41 -13.45 27.31
C ILE A 151 -17.37 -14.16 28.28
N ASP A 152 -17.34 -15.48 28.41
CA ASP A 152 -18.26 -16.22 29.29
C ASP A 152 -17.95 -16.05 30.79
N GLU A 153 -16.69 -15.75 31.16
CA GLU A 153 -16.28 -15.49 32.55
C GLU A 153 -16.50 -14.03 33.00
N SER A 154 -17.10 -13.18 32.16
CA SER A 154 -17.18 -11.72 32.36
C SER A 154 -18.14 -11.25 33.45
N VAL A 155 -18.86 -12.15 34.13
CA VAL A 155 -19.84 -11.80 35.18
C VAL A 155 -19.17 -11.23 36.45
N THR A 156 -17.84 -11.39 36.63
CA THR A 156 -17.10 -10.90 37.82
C THR A 156 -15.73 -10.30 37.50
N ARG A 157 -15.60 -9.45 36.48
CA ARG A 157 -14.34 -8.72 36.27
C ARG A 157 -14.21 -7.52 37.20
N SER A 158 -13.11 -7.44 37.94
CA SER A 158 -12.75 -6.27 38.75
C SER A 158 -12.47 -5.05 37.84
N PHE A 159 -12.69 -3.84 38.34
CA PHE A 159 -12.38 -2.59 37.63
C PHE A 159 -10.93 -2.56 37.12
N ASP A 160 -9.97 -3.10 37.87
CA ASP A 160 -8.56 -3.16 37.48
C ASP A 160 -8.33 -3.97 36.20
N GLN A 161 -9.06 -5.06 36.02
CA GLN A 161 -8.95 -5.91 34.83
C GLN A 161 -9.47 -5.19 33.59
N LEU A 162 -10.51 -4.37 33.74
CA LEU A 162 -11.05 -3.58 32.64
C LEU A 162 -10.03 -2.54 32.14
N TYR A 163 -9.33 -1.87 33.05
CA TYR A 163 -8.28 -0.90 32.68
C TYR A 163 -7.10 -1.55 31.95
N ILE A 164 -6.69 -2.75 32.39
CA ILE A 164 -5.63 -3.53 31.70
C ILE A 164 -6.08 -3.90 30.28
N ILE A 165 -7.31 -4.39 30.11
CA ILE A 165 -7.86 -4.75 28.79
C ILE A 165 -7.87 -3.52 27.88
N LEU A 166 -8.33 -2.37 28.37
CA LEU A 166 -8.36 -1.13 27.60
C LEU A 166 -6.95 -0.66 27.21
N LEU A 167 -5.98 -0.75 28.13
CA LEU A 167 -4.60 -0.40 27.86
C LEU A 167 -3.99 -1.28 26.74
N VAL A 168 -4.19 -2.60 26.83
CA VAL A 168 -3.71 -3.55 25.82
C VAL A 168 -4.40 -3.31 24.47
N ASP A 169 -5.70 -3.02 24.46
CA ASP A 169 -6.45 -2.67 23.25
C ASP A 169 -5.83 -1.44 22.56
N ASN A 170 -5.55 -0.37 23.31
CA ASN A 170 -4.93 0.85 22.79
C ASN A 170 -3.49 0.63 22.29
N ILE A 171 -2.69 -0.17 23.00
CA ILE A 171 -1.32 -0.50 22.57
C ILE A 171 -1.36 -1.30 21.26
N THR A 172 -2.21 -2.32 21.17
CA THR A 172 -2.33 -3.13 19.96
C THR A 172 -2.88 -2.33 18.78
N ALA A 173 -3.83 -1.42 19.01
CA ALA A 173 -4.32 -0.48 18.00
C ALA A 173 -3.21 0.46 17.50
N SER A 174 -2.37 0.97 18.40
CA SER A 174 -1.23 1.83 18.05
C SER A 174 -0.21 1.10 17.19
N ILE A 175 0.10 -0.17 17.51
CA ILE A 175 1.00 -1.01 16.71
C ILE A 175 0.44 -1.22 15.30
N ILE A 176 -0.87 -1.41 15.14
CA ILE A 176 -1.50 -1.52 13.82
C ILE A 176 -1.40 -0.22 13.04
N SER A 177 -1.58 0.93 13.69
CA SER A 177 -1.40 2.25 13.06
C SER A 177 0.00 2.44 12.49
N VAL A 178 1.03 1.94 13.18
CA VAL A 178 2.41 1.93 12.65
C VAL A 178 2.52 1.12 11.36
N ASN A 179 1.77 0.02 11.20
CA ASN A 179 1.77 -0.77 9.97
C ASN A 179 1.20 0.00 8.76
N PHE A 180 0.25 0.91 8.97
CA PHE A 180 -0.23 1.77 7.89
C PHE A 180 0.84 2.78 7.46
N ALA A 181 1.57 3.35 8.42
CA ALA A 181 2.67 4.27 8.14
C ALA A 181 3.88 3.55 7.49
N SER A 182 4.18 2.32 7.91
CA SER A 182 5.35 1.56 7.47
C SER A 182 5.37 1.31 5.96
N SER A 183 4.20 1.15 5.35
CA SER A 183 4.05 0.94 3.90
C SER A 183 4.83 1.98 3.11
N PHE A 184 4.63 3.26 3.43
CA PHE A 184 5.30 4.37 2.76
C PHE A 184 6.83 4.27 2.88
N TYR A 185 7.34 4.01 4.08
CA TYR A 185 8.77 3.91 4.33
C TYR A 185 9.40 2.71 3.62
N ILE A 186 8.71 1.58 3.55
CA ILE A 186 9.21 0.40 2.83
C ILE A 186 9.25 0.70 1.32
N PHE A 187 8.23 1.38 0.75
CA PHE A 187 8.27 1.82 -0.65
C PHE A 187 9.43 2.78 -0.92
N LEU A 188 9.65 3.73 -0.01
CA LEU A 188 10.71 4.73 -0.12
C LEU A 188 12.12 4.13 -0.02
N LEU A 189 12.35 3.24 0.95
CA LEU A 189 13.66 2.64 1.20
C LEU A 189 14.02 1.56 0.17
N SER A 190 13.04 0.73 -0.20
CA SER A 190 13.28 -0.43 -1.08
C SER A 190 13.42 -0.05 -2.56
N SER A 191 12.74 1.01 -3.02
CA SER A 191 12.80 1.45 -4.41
C SER A 191 13.89 2.52 -4.62
N SER A 192 15.01 2.12 -5.22
CA SER A 192 16.03 3.06 -5.72
C SER A 192 15.45 4.04 -6.74
N ARG A 193 14.47 3.60 -7.55
CA ARG A 193 13.78 4.44 -8.53
C ARG A 193 12.85 5.47 -7.91
N LEU A 194 12.12 5.14 -6.84
CA LEU A 194 11.28 6.13 -6.15
C LEU A 194 12.17 7.24 -5.57
N ARG A 195 13.31 6.87 -4.98
CA ARG A 195 14.33 7.83 -4.54
C ARG A 195 14.87 8.67 -5.69
N GLN A 196 15.18 8.07 -6.83
CA GLN A 196 15.63 8.80 -8.02
C GLN A 196 14.55 9.74 -8.57
N MET A 197 13.29 9.32 -8.64
CA MET A 197 12.17 10.18 -9.05
C MET A 197 11.97 11.34 -8.09
N ILE A 198 11.94 11.07 -6.79
CA ILE A 198 11.81 12.10 -5.75
C ILE A 198 12.99 13.07 -5.82
N GLN A 199 14.21 12.59 -5.97
CA GLN A 199 15.40 13.43 -6.16
C GLN A 199 15.32 14.26 -7.45
N MET A 200 14.83 13.70 -8.56
CA MET A 200 14.62 14.45 -9.82
C MET A 200 13.56 15.54 -9.65
N TYR A 201 12.43 15.25 -9.01
CA TYR A 201 11.39 16.23 -8.71
C TYR A 201 11.87 17.30 -7.74
N LEU A 202 12.59 16.93 -6.66
CA LEU A 202 13.20 17.87 -5.72
C LEU A 202 14.22 18.76 -6.39
N LYS A 203 15.13 18.21 -7.20
CA LYS A 203 16.09 19.00 -7.98
C LYS A 203 15.38 19.96 -8.94
N ARG A 204 14.28 19.52 -9.58
CA ARG A 204 13.47 20.36 -10.46
C ARG A 204 12.77 21.49 -9.69
N LEU A 205 12.19 21.20 -8.52
CA LEU A 205 11.59 22.20 -7.63
C LEU A 205 12.62 23.20 -7.09
N PHE A 206 13.80 22.73 -6.69
CA PHE A 206 14.90 23.60 -6.25
C PHE A 206 15.48 24.45 -7.39
N ASN A 207 15.65 23.89 -8.59
CA ASN A 207 16.09 24.65 -9.76
C ASN A 207 15.04 25.67 -10.24
N LEU A 208 13.74 25.34 -10.16
CA LEU A 208 12.66 26.29 -10.47
C LEU A 208 12.58 27.42 -9.42
N ARG A 209 12.93 27.15 -8.17
CA ARG A 209 13.03 28.15 -7.11
C ARG A 209 14.27 29.04 -7.28
N HIS A 210 15.38 28.49 -7.78
CA HIS A 210 16.60 29.26 -8.07
C HIS A 210 16.46 30.16 -9.31
N ASN A 211 15.67 29.74 -10.32
CA ASN A 211 15.41 30.53 -11.53
C ASN A 211 14.35 31.64 -11.38
N ARG A 212 13.91 31.99 -10.16
CA ARG A 212 12.81 32.96 -9.95
C ARG A 212 13.16 34.25 -9.21
N VAL A 213 14.43 34.62 -9.05
CA VAL A 213 14.78 35.97 -8.56
C VAL A 213 15.99 36.55 -9.28
N GLY A 214 15.72 37.37 -10.28
CA GLY A 214 16.56 38.47 -10.71
C GLY A 214 15.63 39.56 -11.23
N PRO A 215 15.53 40.75 -10.59
CA PRO A 215 14.73 41.83 -11.15
C PRO A 215 15.36 42.21 -12.49
N THR A 216 14.64 41.94 -13.56
CA THR A 216 14.97 42.48 -14.87
C THR A 216 14.76 43.98 -14.75
N ASN A 217 15.86 44.73 -14.62
CA ASN A 217 15.84 46.17 -14.81
C ASN A 217 15.40 46.41 -16.26
N ILE A 218 14.09 46.58 -16.47
CA ILE A 218 13.53 47.10 -17.70
C ILE A 218 13.84 48.59 -17.69
N LEU A 219 15.07 48.95 -18.08
CA LEU A 219 15.34 50.31 -18.53
C LEU A 219 14.96 50.36 -20.02
N LEU A 220 13.76 50.87 -20.28
CA LEU A 220 13.32 51.30 -21.59
C LEU A 220 14.23 52.42 -22.11
N THR A 221 14.99 52.17 -23.16
CA THR A 221 15.32 53.20 -24.16
C THR A 221 15.57 52.57 -25.54
N ALA A 222 14.52 52.71 -26.36
CA ALA A 222 14.38 52.80 -27.82
C ALA A 222 15.45 52.27 -28.81
N PRO A 223 15.01 51.75 -29.98
CA PRO A 223 15.86 51.14 -30.99
C PRO A 223 16.46 52.18 -31.96
N ALA A 224 17.73 52.03 -32.29
CA ALA A 224 18.33 52.67 -33.46
C ALA A 224 18.60 51.62 -34.52
N LEU A 225 17.83 51.72 -35.61
CA LEU A 225 18.03 51.08 -36.89
C LEU A 225 19.49 51.16 -37.35
N THR A 226 20.06 50.03 -37.80
CA THR A 226 20.93 50.09 -38.98
C THR A 226 20.94 48.75 -39.70
N ALA A 227 20.49 48.81 -40.95
CA ALA A 227 20.49 47.74 -41.93
C ALA A 227 21.92 47.38 -42.39
N ARG A 228 22.24 46.08 -42.41
CA ARG A 228 23.32 45.37 -43.13
C ARG A 228 23.32 43.96 -42.51
N GLN A 229 23.16 42.82 -43.18
CA GLN A 229 23.49 42.39 -44.53
C GLN A 229 22.54 41.26 -44.92
N THR A 230 21.85 41.44 -46.05
CA THR A 230 21.44 40.35 -46.94
C THR A 230 22.70 39.77 -47.60
N THR A 231 22.63 38.49 -47.98
CA THR A 231 23.64 37.66 -48.68
C THR A 231 24.66 36.91 -47.83
N ARG A 232 24.32 35.68 -47.42
CA ARG A 232 25.08 34.47 -47.78
C ARG A 232 24.37 33.18 -47.35
N VAL A 233 24.12 32.32 -48.34
CA VAL A 233 23.93 30.87 -48.24
C VAL A 233 22.56 30.37 -47.74
N ILE A 234 21.53 30.64 -48.56
CA ILE A 234 20.52 29.62 -48.88
C ILE A 234 21.21 28.68 -49.87
N GLY A 235 21.51 27.46 -49.46
CA GLY A 235 22.19 26.51 -50.34
C GLY A 235 22.92 25.41 -49.58
N GLN A 236 22.21 24.68 -48.72
CA GLN A 236 22.66 23.37 -48.21
C GLN A 236 21.48 22.59 -47.62
N SER A 237 20.47 22.38 -48.46
CA SER A 237 19.46 21.33 -48.29
C SER A 237 19.24 20.72 -49.66
N MET A 238 19.57 19.43 -49.81
CA MET A 238 19.51 18.58 -51.02
C MET A 238 20.88 18.08 -51.52
N VAL A 239 21.64 17.36 -50.68
CA VAL A 239 22.49 16.25 -51.15
C VAL A 239 22.63 15.26 -49.99
N GLU A 240 21.64 14.41 -49.74
CA GLU A 240 21.84 13.14 -49.01
C GLU A 240 20.58 12.27 -49.09
N ASN A 241 20.29 11.73 -50.28
CA ASN A 241 19.41 10.57 -50.40
C ASN A 241 19.65 9.84 -51.73
N GLU A 242 20.82 9.22 -51.89
CA GLU A 242 21.06 8.08 -52.79
C GLU A 242 22.43 7.46 -52.45
N ARG A 243 22.43 6.41 -51.61
CA ARG A 243 23.32 5.23 -51.73
C ARG A 243 23.09 4.25 -50.57
N PHE A 244 22.83 3.00 -50.97
CA PHE A 244 22.65 1.75 -50.21
C PHE A 244 21.24 1.42 -49.72
#